data_AF-A0A376K3M1-F1
#
_entry.id   AF-A0A376K3M1-F1
#
_cell.length_a   1.000
_cell.length_b   1.000
_cell.length_c   1.000
_cell.angle_alpha   90.00
_cell.angle_beta   90.00
_cell.angle_gamma   90.00
#
_symmetry.space_group_name_H-M   'P 1'
#
loop_
_entity.id
_entity.type
_entity.pdbx_description
1 polymer ?
#
loop_
_entity_poly.entity_id
_entity_poly.type
_entity_poly.pdbx_seq_one_letter_code
_entity_poly.pdbx_strand_id
1 'polypeptide(L)'
;MENEQRPTRGRLSKVDLLPDSIREQLHQMLREKRHTQEEIREAINALIDEHNLPEEMQLSRTGLNRYASRMEKVGAKIRASREMAEVWAAKLGFRANIRRRQAADGVCKNAGL
;
A
#
# COMPACT_ATOMS: atom_id res chain seq x y z
N MET A 1 12.13 -22.99 0.63
CA MET A 1 12.28 -22.51 2.02
C MET A 1 11.53 -21.19 2.14
N GLU A 2 10.27 -21.25 2.55
CA GLU A 2 9.41 -20.09 2.69
C GLU A 2 9.68 -19.49 4.06
N ASN A 3 10.53 -18.47 4.11
CA ASN A 3 10.85 -17.74 5.34
C ASN A 3 9.68 -16.79 5.62
N GLU A 4 8.52 -17.35 5.96
CA GLU A 4 7.42 -16.61 6.53
C GLU A 4 7.94 -15.92 7.78
N GLN A 5 8.07 -14.60 7.66
CA GLN A 5 8.53 -13.71 8.71
C GLN A 5 7.63 -13.95 9.93
N ARG A 6 8.11 -14.71 10.92
CA ARG A 6 7.37 -14.98 12.16
C ARG A 6 6.87 -13.64 12.68
N PRO A 7 5.54 -13.45 12.83
CA PRO A 7 5.00 -12.19 13.28
C PRO A 7 5.61 -11.91 14.66
N THR A 8 6.41 -10.85 14.73
CA THR A 8 6.96 -10.39 16.01
C THR A 8 5.75 -9.93 16.81
N ARG A 9 5.44 -10.67 17.87
CA ARG A 9 4.23 -10.54 18.69
C ARG A 9 4.00 -9.07 19.09
N GLY A 10 3.20 -8.33 18.32
CA GLY A 10 2.77 -6.96 18.59
C GLY A 10 3.86 -5.90 18.83
N ARG A 11 5.16 -6.19 18.66
CA ARG A 11 6.22 -5.23 18.99
C ARG A 11 6.30 -4.17 17.90
N LEU A 12 5.99 -2.92 18.26
CA LEU A 12 6.19 -1.76 17.40
C LEU A 12 7.65 -1.69 16.96
N SER A 13 7.87 -1.43 15.67
CA SER A 13 9.21 -1.19 15.13
C SER A 13 9.67 0.22 15.50
N LYS A 14 10.98 0.48 15.51
CA LYS A 14 11.50 1.85 15.72
C LYS A 14 10.89 2.86 14.75
N VAL A 15 10.62 2.44 13.51
CA VAL A 15 9.95 3.25 12.49
C VAL A 15 8.55 3.69 12.93
N ASP A 16 7.83 2.82 13.64
CA ASP A 16 6.47 3.13 14.14
C ASP A 16 6.50 4.12 15.32
N LEU A 17 7.67 4.30 15.96
CA LEU A 17 7.88 5.20 17.09
C LEU A 17 8.42 6.57 16.67
N LEU A 18 8.78 6.74 15.39
CA LEU A 18 9.27 8.02 14.87
C LEU A 18 8.15 9.07 14.90
N PRO A 19 8.49 10.35 15.16
CA PRO A 19 7.57 11.47 14.96
C PRO A 19 7.00 11.48 13.53
N ASP A 20 5.76 11.95 13.41
CA ASP A 20 5.01 11.90 12.15
C ASP A 20 5.75 12.58 10.99
N SER A 21 6.44 13.70 11.23
CA SER A 21 7.22 14.42 10.20
C SER A 21 8.32 13.55 9.59
N ILE A 22 9.13 12.89 10.42
CA ILE A 22 10.24 12.03 9.98
C ILE A 22 9.68 10.76 9.34
N ARG A 23 8.60 10.21 9.90
CA ARG A 23 7.95 9.01 9.37
C ARG A 23 7.36 9.26 7.97
N GLU A 24 6.74 10.41 7.74
CA GLU A 24 6.21 10.81 6.43
C GLU A 24 7.35 10.94 5.41
N GLN A 25 8.46 11.60 5.80
CA GLN A 25 9.65 11.72 4.95
C GLN A 25 10.23 10.35 4.57
N LEU A 26 10.31 9.42 5.53
CA LEU A 26 10.73 8.04 5.26
C LEU A 26 9.80 7.35 4.24
N HIS A 27 8.48 7.49 4.41
CA HIS A 27 7.50 6.87 3.51
C HIS A 27 7.59 7.44 2.10
N GLN A 28 7.83 8.75 1.99
CA GLN A 28 8.04 9.42 0.71
C GLN A 28 9.29 8.85 0.00
N MET A 29 10.43 8.78 0.69
CA MET A 29 11.67 8.25 0.09
C MET A 29 11.53 6.79 -0.35
N LEU A 30 10.85 5.96 0.45
CA LEU A 30 10.57 4.56 0.11
C LEU A 30 9.68 4.43 -1.14
N ARG A 31 8.72 5.34 -1.32
CA ARG A 31 7.81 5.34 -2.46
C ARG A 31 8.47 5.83 -3.75
N GLU A 32 9.35 6.84 -3.65
CA GLU A 32 10.03 7.43 -4.81
C GLU A 32 11.01 6.47 -5.49
N LYS A 33 11.53 5.47 -4.77
CA LYS A 33 12.44 4.42 -5.29
C LYS A 33 13.69 4.94 -6.02
N ARG A 34 14.07 6.19 -5.75
CA ARG A 34 15.26 6.85 -6.33
C ARG A 34 16.49 6.83 -5.40
N HIS A 35 16.31 6.32 -4.18
CA HIS A 35 17.37 6.16 -3.19
C HIS A 35 17.52 4.68 -2.81
N THR A 36 18.74 4.26 -2.53
CA THR A 36 19.05 2.97 -1.92
C THR A 36 18.57 2.92 -0.47
N GLN A 37 18.38 1.72 0.08
CA GLN A 37 18.00 1.59 1.49
C GLN A 37 19.07 2.13 2.45
N GLU A 38 20.35 2.15 2.02
CA GLU A 38 21.45 2.73 2.80
C GLU A 38 21.31 4.25 2.87
N GLU A 39 21.14 4.90 1.72
CA GLU A 39 20.95 6.36 1.62
C GLU A 39 19.70 6.82 2.37
N ILE A 40 18.60 6.06 2.28
CA ILE A 40 17.39 6.34 3.05
C ILE A 40 17.68 6.27 4.54
N ARG A 41 18.46 5.29 5.00
CA ARG A 41 18.80 5.16 6.42
C ARG A 41 19.63 6.35 6.90
N GLU A 42 20.65 6.71 6.14
CA GLU A 42 21.54 7.83 6.46
C GLU A 42 20.77 9.14 6.52
N ALA A 43 19.93 9.42 5.52
CA ALA A 43 19.10 10.62 5.48
C ALA A 43 18.14 10.70 6.68
N ILE A 44 17.49 9.58 7.04
CA ILE A 44 16.55 9.56 8.17
C ILE A 44 17.29 9.68 9.51
N ASN A 45 18.45 9.05 9.67
CA ASN A 45 19.23 9.20 10.90
C ASN A 45 19.78 10.63 11.05
N ALA A 46 20.19 11.27 9.95
CA ALA A 46 20.57 12.68 9.95
C ALA A 46 19.41 13.58 10.39
N LEU A 47 18.19 13.33 9.89
CA LEU A 47 17.00 14.06 10.34
C LEU A 47 16.69 13.82 11.82
N ILE A 48 16.87 12.60 12.33
CA ILE A 48 16.71 12.30 13.76
C ILE A 48 17.67 13.15 14.59
N ASP A 49 18.93 13.26 14.16
CA ASP A 49 19.94 14.07 14.83
C ASP A 49 19.63 15.57 14.75
N GLU A 50 19.21 16.07 13.58
CA GLU A 50 18.80 17.47 13.37
C GLU A 50 17.60 17.87 14.25
N HIS A 51 16.69 16.93 14.51
CA HIS A 51 15.55 17.12 15.40
C HIS A 51 15.89 16.95 16.89
N ASN A 52 17.17 16.78 17.25
CA ASN A 52 17.65 16.51 18.61
C ASN A 52 16.94 15.33 19.29
N LEU A 53 16.61 14.30 18.51
CA LEU A 53 16.02 13.08 19.03
C LEU A 53 17.11 12.17 19.61
N PRO A 54 16.78 11.37 20.65
CA PRO A 54 17.68 10.35 21.18
C PRO A 54 18.26 9.42 20.11
N GLU A 55 19.56 9.10 20.22
CA GLU A 55 20.27 8.18 19.31
C GLU A 55 19.61 6.78 19.26
N GLU A 56 18.96 6.37 20.35
CA GLU A 56 18.18 5.13 20.41
C GLU A 56 17.00 5.09 19.42
N MET A 57 16.53 6.22 18.89
CA MET A 57 15.55 6.28 17.81
C MET A 57 16.16 6.08 16.41
N GLN A 58 17.49 6.17 16.28
CA GLN A 58 18.15 5.91 15.01
C GLN A 58 17.81 4.51 14.48
N LEU A 59 17.59 4.48 13.17
CA LEU A 59 17.20 3.28 12.45
C LEU A 59 18.44 2.42 12.18
N SER A 60 18.32 1.14 12.53
CA SER A 60 19.28 0.13 12.08
C SER A 60 19.01 -0.27 10.62
N ARG A 61 20.05 -0.68 9.89
CA ARG A 61 19.94 -1.24 8.53
C ARG A 61 18.90 -2.34 8.45
N THR A 62 19.03 -3.36 9.30
CA THR A 62 18.12 -4.51 9.27
C THR A 62 16.68 -4.12 9.62
N GLY A 63 16.48 -3.18 10.55
CA GLY A 63 15.15 -2.67 10.90
C GLY A 63 14.48 -1.96 9.72
N LEU A 64 15.20 -1.07 9.05
CA LEU A 64 14.71 -0.37 7.86
C LEU A 64 14.37 -1.35 6.74
N ASN A 65 15.26 -2.30 6.45
CA ASN A 65 15.06 -3.26 5.35
C ASN A 65 13.82 -4.14 5.57
N ARG A 66 13.57 -4.57 6.82
CA ARG A 66 12.36 -5.31 7.18
C ARG A 66 11.11 -4.46 7.02
N TYR A 67 11.17 -3.20 7.45
CA TYR A 67 10.06 -2.26 7.31
C TYR A 67 9.73 -1.99 5.84
N ALA A 68 10.73 -1.67 5.02
CA ALA A 68 10.58 -1.47 3.58
C ALA A 68 9.95 -2.70 2.89
N SER A 69 10.44 -3.89 3.23
CA SER A 69 9.88 -5.16 2.73
C SER A 69 8.42 -5.36 3.14
N ARG A 70 8.04 -4.94 4.35
CA ARG A 70 6.63 -4.95 4.80
C ARG A 70 5.78 -3.98 3.98
N MET A 71 6.27 -2.77 3.71
CA MET A 71 5.55 -1.77 2.92
C MET A 71 5.32 -2.21 1.48
N GLU A 72 6.31 -2.85 0.85
CA GLU A 72 6.15 -3.43 -0.48
C GLU A 72 5.04 -4.50 -0.52
N LYS A 73 4.97 -5.37 0.50
CA LYS A 73 3.89 -6.37 0.63
C LYS A 73 2.53 -5.72 0.79
N VAL A 74 2.42 -4.69 1.62
CA VAL A 74 1.17 -3.92 1.81
C VAL A 74 0.75 -3.27 0.50
N GLY A 75 1.68 -2.62 -0.21
CA GLY A 75 1.43 -1.99 -1.50
C GLY A 75 0.98 -3.00 -2.56
N ALA A 76 1.60 -4.18 -2.62
CA ALA A 76 1.20 -5.26 -3.51
C ALA A 76 -0.24 -5.74 -3.22
N LYS A 77 -0.58 -5.91 -1.94
CA LYS A 77 -1.95 -6.28 -1.54
C LYS A 77 -2.98 -5.22 -1.94
N ILE A 78 -2.65 -3.94 -1.82
CA ILE A 78 -3.54 -2.84 -2.23
C ILE A 78 -3.77 -2.87 -3.74
N ARG A 79 -2.73 -3.07 -4.55
CA ARG A 79 -2.86 -3.18 -6.02
C ARG A 79 -3.75 -4.36 -6.42
N ALA A 80 -3.48 -5.54 -5.87
CA ALA A 80 -4.31 -6.72 -6.11
C ALA A 80 -5.78 -6.50 -5.69
N SER A 81 -6.00 -5.80 -4.59
CA SER A 81 -7.37 -5.47 -4.13
C SER A 81 -8.10 -4.54 -5.10
N ARG A 82 -7.39 -3.56 -5.69
CA ARG A 82 -7.94 -2.67 -6.72
C ARG A 82 -8.26 -3.43 -8.00
N GLU A 83 -7.36 -4.28 -8.47
CA GLU A 83 -7.58 -5.12 -9.64
C GLU A 83 -8.83 -6.01 -9.48
N MET A 84 -8.98 -6.66 -8.33
CA MET A 84 -10.19 -7.44 -8.04
C MET A 84 -11.44 -6.56 -8.03
N ALA A 85 -11.39 -5.39 -7.40
CA ALA A 85 -12.53 -4.47 -7.36
C ALA A 85 -12.98 -4.06 -8.77
N GLU A 86 -12.04 -3.77 -9.68
CA GLU A 86 -12.34 -3.46 -11.08
C GLU A 86 -13.00 -4.65 -11.80
N VAL A 87 -12.50 -5.88 -11.59
CA VAL A 87 -13.10 -7.10 -12.17
C VAL A 87 -14.54 -7.30 -11.68
N TRP A 88 -14.77 -7.12 -10.37
CA TRP A 88 -16.12 -7.24 -9.80
C TRP A 88 -17.06 -6.15 -10.29
N ALA A 89 -16.58 -4.90 -10.37
CA ALA A 89 -17.33 -3.77 -10.91
C ALA A 89 -17.70 -4.00 -12.39
N ALA A 90 -16.77 -4.49 -13.21
CA ALA A 90 -17.02 -4.84 -14.60
C ALA A 90 -18.07 -5.95 -14.73
N LYS A 91 -17.93 -7.05 -13.96
CA LYS A 91 -18.87 -8.19 -14.02
C LYS A 91 -20.28 -7.82 -13.56
N LEU A 92 -20.41 -7.02 -12.50
CA LEU A 92 -21.70 -6.59 -11.97
C LEU A 92 -22.32 -5.46 -12.80
N GLY A 93 -21.51 -4.50 -13.26
CA GLY A 93 -21.95 -3.42 -14.15
C GLY A 93 -22.41 -3.94 -15.51
N PHE A 94 -21.71 -4.91 -16.08
CA PHE A 94 -22.12 -5.60 -17.32
C PHE A 94 -23.49 -6.29 -17.16
N ARG A 95 -23.74 -6.97 -16.04
CA ARG A 95 -25.04 -7.60 -15.76
C ARG A 95 -26.17 -6.59 -15.58
N ALA A 96 -25.91 -5.42 -14.98
CA ALA A 96 -26.89 -4.35 -14.87
C ALA A 96 -27.27 -3.77 -16.24
N ASN A 97 -26.31 -3.66 -17.17
CA ASN A 97 -26.55 -3.17 -18.52
C ASN A 97 -27.35 -4.18 -19.38
N ILE A 98 -27.06 -5.49 -19.28
CA ILE A 98 -27.83 -6.53 -19.99
C ILE A 98 -29.31 -6.53 -19.59
N ARG A 99 -29.62 -6.39 -18.29
CA ARG A 99 -31.02 -6.34 -17.82
C ARG A 99 -31.79 -5.15 -18.40
N ARG A 100 -31.12 -4.02 -18.61
CA ARG A 100 -31.75 -2.82 -19.21
C ARG A 100 -32.05 -3.01 -20.70
N ARG A 101 -31.20 -3.73 -21.43
CA ARG A 101 -31.39 -4.00 -22.87
C ARG A 101 -32.50 -5.02 -23.15
N GLN A 102 -32.62 -6.06 -22.31
CA GLN A 102 -33.71 -7.04 -22.41
C GLN A 102 -35.11 -6.44 -22.11
N ALA A 103 -35.18 -5.38 -21.29
CA ALA A 103 -36.44 -4.66 -21.04
C ALA A 103 -36.85 -3.74 -22.20
N ALA A 104 -35.91 -3.23 -23.00
CA ALA A 104 -36.20 -2.38 -24.16
C ALA A 104 -36.68 -3.20 -25.37
N ASP A 105 -36.12 -4.39 -25.59
CA ASP A 105 -36.49 -5.26 -26.73
C ASP A 105 -37.86 -5.94 -26.55
N GLY A 106 -38.40 -5.98 -25.32
CA GLY A 106 -39.72 -6.55 -25.01
C GLY A 106 -40.89 -5.57 -25.23
N VAL A 107 -40.65 -4.25 -25.26
CA VAL A 107 -41.70 -3.24 -25.43
C VAL A 107 -42.03 -2.99 -26.91
N CYS A 108 -41.06 -3.17 -27.82
CA CYS A 108 -41.27 -2.93 -29.25
C CYS A 108 -42.05 -4.03 -29.99
N LYS A 109 -42.28 -5.21 -29.40
CA LYS A 109 -43.06 -6.30 -30.04
C LYS A 109 -44.58 -6.22 -29.86
N ASN A 110 -45.09 -5.26 -29.07
CA ASN A 110 -46.53 -5.09 -28.83
C ASN A 110 -47.11 -3.78 -29.39
N ALA A 111 -46.35 -3.06 -30.24
CA ALA A 111 -46.76 -1.81 -30.87
C ALA A 111 -46.74 -1.90 -32.41
N GLY A 112 -47.09 -3.06 -32.97
CA GLY A 112 -47.29 -3.27 -34.39
C GLY A 112 -48.67 -3.90 -34.62
N LEU A 113 -49.56 -3.10 -35.21
CA LEU A 113 -50.77 -3.51 -35.91
C LEU A 113 -50.49 -4.59 -36.96
#